data_AF-C1LEK1-F1
#
_entry.id   AF-C1LEK1-F1
#
_cell.length_a   1.000
_cell.length_b   1.000
_cell.length_c   1.000
_cell.angle_alpha   90.00
_cell.angle_beta   90.00
_cell.angle_gamma   90.00
#
_symmetry.space_group_name_H-M   'P 1'
#
loop_
_entity.id
_entity.type
_entity.pdbx_description
1 polymer ?
#
loop_
_entity_poly.entity_id
_entity_poly.type
_entity_poly.pdbx_seq_one_letter_code
_entity_poly.pdbx_strand_id
1 'polypeptide(L)'
;MPFMQRRVYKMDKMQKAEERIKSNAWDIEAWSVLLRDAQSKKVEDAREVFERIVAQFPVAGQYWKIYISQEMKAKNYERVEKLFQRCLVKILNIDLWKIYLQYIKETKGKHQSFKEKMAQAYDFTLDKMGLDLNSYSIWADYISFLRSTQVQGSYAESQKITATRRVYQRAIVTPMLGIETIWRDYCMYENSINPLIAKKFTEERSRDYMNARRVAKEYEVITKGLSRTMPSVPPQNTPYEAKQVELWKKYIQWEKDNPLKTEDIITVTKRVMFAYEQCLLCLGHHPDIWYEAASYLDHASKVLVEKGDQTTARQFANDTAAMYERAIALLKTNMMLYFAYADYEEGRCKYAKVHSIYKKLVSLENIDPTLPYIQYMRFARRAEGIMSARYVFKLARDDPRITYHVYCSAALMEYFCSKDKTIGHKIFELGMKRFGGIAEYVLCYVDFMAHLNEDNNIRVLFERALGSNQITQERARLIWARFLQFESQVGDLASILKVEKRRLQALDSSKEFSRLETALLIDRYRFLDLLPCSDSELRSLGYRELTRFSTSWNR
;
A
#
# COMPACT_ATOMS: atom_id res chain seq x y z
N MET A 1 -64.88 -13.54 -10.57
CA MET A 1 -63.55 -13.75 -9.96
C MET A 1 -62.61 -12.63 -10.42
N PRO A 2 -62.06 -11.78 -9.55
CA PRO A 2 -61.16 -10.72 -9.95
C PRO A 2 -59.70 -11.21 -10.00
N PHE A 3 -59.01 -10.82 -11.07
CA PHE A 3 -57.58 -11.00 -11.28
C PHE A 3 -56.76 -10.40 -10.13
N MET A 4 -55.97 -11.24 -9.45
CA MET A 4 -54.93 -10.81 -8.54
C MET A 4 -53.86 -10.02 -9.31
N GLN A 5 -53.88 -8.69 -9.21
CA GLN A 5 -52.71 -7.87 -9.47
C GLN A 5 -51.59 -8.28 -8.51
N ARG A 6 -50.54 -8.92 -9.05
CA ARG A 6 -49.25 -9.05 -8.37
C ARG A 6 -48.74 -7.65 -8.03
N ARG A 7 -48.89 -7.25 -6.77
CA ARG A 7 -48.16 -6.12 -6.18
C ARG A 7 -46.67 -6.46 -6.22
N VAL A 8 -45.97 -6.01 -7.26
CA VAL A 8 -44.52 -5.93 -7.25
C VAL A 8 -44.17 -4.90 -6.17
N TYR A 9 -43.75 -5.39 -5.00
CA TYR A 9 -43.26 -4.58 -3.90
C TYR A 9 -42.14 -3.68 -4.47
N LYS A 10 -42.36 -2.36 -4.51
CA LYS A 10 -41.27 -1.40 -4.75
C LYS A 10 -40.28 -1.60 -3.60
N MET A 11 -39.24 -2.38 -3.83
CA MET A 11 -38.12 -2.44 -2.90
C MET A 11 -37.64 -1.01 -2.64
N ASP A 12 -37.61 -0.65 -1.37
CA ASP A 12 -37.22 0.67 -0.92
C ASP A 12 -35.82 1.00 -1.45
N LYS A 13 -35.57 2.24 -1.87
CA LYS A 13 -34.27 2.66 -2.41
C LYS A 13 -33.14 2.33 -1.43
N MET A 14 -33.44 2.35 -0.13
CA MET A 14 -32.52 1.95 0.94
C MET A 14 -32.20 0.45 0.92
N GLN A 15 -33.20 -0.41 0.77
CA GLN A 15 -33.00 -1.86 0.72
C GLN A 15 -32.15 -2.25 -0.50
N LYS A 16 -32.39 -1.61 -1.65
CA LYS A 16 -31.54 -1.80 -2.85
C LYS A 16 -30.11 -1.33 -2.64
N ALA A 17 -29.91 -0.22 -1.92
CA ALA A 17 -28.57 0.25 -1.58
C ALA A 17 -27.84 -0.72 -0.63
N GLU A 18 -28.54 -1.24 0.39
CA GLU A 18 -28.00 -2.25 1.30
C GLU A 18 -27.66 -3.57 0.58
N GLU A 19 -28.50 -4.02 -0.37
CA GLU A 19 -28.19 -5.18 -1.22
C GLU A 19 -26.95 -4.95 -2.10
N ARG A 20 -26.84 -3.76 -2.71
CA ARG A 20 -25.64 -3.37 -3.46
C ARG A 20 -24.39 -3.41 -2.58
N ILE A 21 -24.46 -2.89 -1.34
CA ILE A 21 -23.34 -2.92 -0.39
C ILE A 21 -22.97 -4.36 0.01
N LYS A 22 -23.95 -5.25 0.18
CA LYS A 22 -23.68 -6.68 0.43
C LYS A 22 -22.97 -7.35 -0.73
N SER A 23 -23.32 -6.98 -1.97
CA SER A 23 -22.65 -7.51 -3.17
C SER A 23 -21.28 -6.89 -3.40
N ASN A 24 -21.13 -5.59 -3.13
CA ASN A 24 -19.91 -4.81 -3.29
C ASN A 24 -19.78 -3.82 -2.13
N ALA A 25 -18.95 -4.17 -1.15
CA ALA A 25 -18.73 -3.34 0.04
C ALA A 25 -18.17 -1.94 -0.28
N TRP A 26 -17.59 -1.74 -1.47
CA TRP A 26 -16.94 -0.51 -1.90
C TRP A 26 -17.79 0.32 -2.88
N ASP A 27 -19.09 0.04 -2.99
CA ASP A 27 -20.02 0.80 -3.84
C ASP A 27 -20.31 2.20 -3.26
N ILE A 28 -19.54 3.19 -3.72
CA ILE A 28 -19.63 4.60 -3.27
C ILE A 28 -21.03 5.18 -3.50
N GLU A 29 -21.71 4.81 -4.59
CA GLU A 29 -23.04 5.33 -4.90
C GLU A 29 -24.07 4.83 -3.89
N ALA A 30 -24.02 3.53 -3.56
CA ALA A 30 -24.90 2.94 -2.56
C ALA A 30 -24.68 3.57 -1.18
N TRP A 31 -23.42 3.74 -0.77
CA TRP A 31 -23.08 4.46 0.47
C TRP A 31 -23.53 5.92 0.46
N SER A 32 -23.50 6.61 -0.69
CA SER A 32 -24.00 7.99 -0.82
C SER A 32 -25.51 8.11 -0.58
N VAL A 33 -26.27 7.06 -0.88
CA VAL A 33 -27.72 7.01 -0.61
C VAL A 33 -27.96 6.88 0.89
N LEU A 34 -27.24 5.97 1.57
CA LEU A 34 -27.32 5.81 3.02
C LEU A 34 -26.88 7.08 3.76
N LEU A 35 -25.82 7.74 3.29
CA LEU A 35 -25.32 8.97 3.89
C LEU A 35 -26.35 10.12 3.81
N ARG A 36 -27.02 10.28 2.65
CA ARG A 36 -28.05 11.32 2.47
C ARG A 36 -29.26 11.08 3.36
N ASP A 37 -29.68 9.83 3.51
CA ASP A 37 -30.76 9.47 4.43
C ASP A 37 -30.37 9.73 5.89
N ALA A 38 -29.16 9.32 6.30
CA ALA A 38 -28.64 9.57 7.65
C ALA A 38 -28.56 11.07 8.00
N GLN A 39 -28.22 11.92 7.04
CA GLN A 39 -28.24 13.38 7.21
C GLN A 39 -29.65 13.96 7.43
N SER A 40 -30.69 13.30 6.92
CA SER A 40 -32.09 13.74 7.08
C SER A 40 -32.70 13.34 8.42
N LYS A 41 -32.10 12.37 9.11
CA LYS A 41 -32.56 11.83 10.39
C LYS A 41 -31.91 12.53 11.58
N LYS A 42 -32.47 12.32 12.77
CA LYS A 42 -31.84 12.73 14.04
C LYS A 42 -30.55 11.94 14.25
N VAL A 43 -29.59 12.54 14.95
CA VAL A 43 -28.25 11.97 15.09
C VAL A 43 -28.27 10.65 15.86
N GLU A 44 -29.23 10.48 16.78
CA GLU A 44 -29.42 9.27 17.57
C GLU A 44 -29.71 8.06 16.69
N ASP A 45 -30.63 8.20 15.73
CA ASP A 45 -31.06 7.13 14.82
C ASP A 45 -30.06 6.92 13.67
N ALA A 46 -29.34 7.98 13.27
CA ALA A 46 -28.38 7.95 12.18
C ALA A 46 -26.99 7.43 12.58
N ARG A 47 -26.70 7.32 13.89
CA ARG A 47 -25.35 7.04 14.42
C ARG A 47 -24.80 5.71 13.93
N GLU A 48 -25.63 4.67 13.93
CA GLU A 48 -25.20 3.33 13.47
C GLU A 48 -24.75 3.34 12.01
N VAL A 49 -25.45 4.10 11.16
CA VAL A 49 -25.10 4.27 9.75
C VAL A 49 -23.79 5.05 9.60
N PHE A 50 -23.60 6.12 10.37
CA PHE A 50 -22.34 6.87 10.36
C PHE A 50 -21.15 6.02 10.80
N GLU A 51 -21.28 5.26 11.88
CA GLU A 51 -20.22 4.37 12.37
C GLU A 51 -19.87 3.28 11.33
N ARG A 52 -20.87 2.71 10.63
CA ARG A 52 -20.63 1.79 9.50
C ARG A 52 -19.85 2.46 8.37
N ILE A 53 -20.21 3.69 7.99
CA ILE A 53 -19.54 4.43 6.91
C ILE A 53 -18.08 4.73 7.27
N VAL A 54 -17.81 5.26 8.47
CA VAL A 54 -16.44 5.60 8.86
C VAL A 54 -15.59 4.36 9.19
N ALA A 55 -16.21 3.23 9.52
CA ALA A 55 -15.50 1.95 9.62
C ALA A 55 -15.08 1.41 8.25
N GLN A 56 -15.94 1.56 7.23
CA GLN A 56 -15.64 1.15 5.85
C GLN A 56 -14.64 2.10 5.18
N PHE A 57 -14.77 3.41 5.39
CA PHE A 57 -13.94 4.45 4.80
C PHE A 57 -13.22 5.27 5.88
N PRO A 58 -12.23 4.67 6.58
CA PRO A 58 -11.59 5.28 7.74
C PRO A 58 -10.81 6.56 7.41
N VAL A 59 -10.36 6.73 6.17
CA VAL A 59 -9.57 7.90 5.72
C VAL A 59 -10.40 8.97 5.00
N ALA A 60 -11.69 8.75 4.79
CA ALA A 60 -12.54 9.68 4.04
C ALA A 60 -12.95 10.89 4.90
N GLY A 61 -12.15 11.96 4.84
CA GLY A 61 -12.36 13.17 5.63
C GLY A 61 -13.74 13.81 5.46
N GLN A 62 -14.34 13.72 4.26
CA GLN A 62 -15.68 14.23 3.99
C GLN A 62 -16.77 13.51 4.80
N TYR A 63 -16.64 12.20 5.03
CA TYR A 63 -17.63 11.44 5.80
C TYR A 63 -17.50 11.73 7.31
N TRP A 64 -16.27 11.79 7.80
CA TRP A 64 -16.00 12.23 9.18
C TRP A 64 -16.51 13.65 9.45
N LYS A 65 -16.27 14.57 8.50
CA LYS A 65 -16.80 15.94 8.53
C LYS A 65 -18.31 15.95 8.71
N ILE A 66 -19.04 15.19 7.91
CA ILE A 66 -20.50 15.15 7.96
C ILE A 66 -20.98 14.62 9.31
N TYR A 67 -20.40 13.51 9.77
CA TYR A 67 -20.78 12.91 11.05
C TYR A 67 -20.52 13.86 12.24
N ILE A 68 -19.32 14.44 12.31
CA ILE A 68 -18.95 15.39 13.37
C ILE A 68 -19.82 16.66 13.30
N SER A 69 -20.12 17.15 12.10
CA SER A 69 -21.01 18.33 11.95
C SER A 69 -22.41 18.07 12.49
N GLN A 70 -22.93 16.85 12.37
CA GLN A 70 -24.25 16.49 12.86
C GLN A 70 -24.27 16.32 14.39
N GLU A 71 -23.23 15.71 14.96
CA GLU A 71 -23.05 15.64 16.43
C GLU A 71 -22.81 17.04 17.05
N MET A 72 -22.09 17.93 16.35
CA MET A 72 -21.93 19.34 16.73
C MET A 72 -23.27 20.08 16.74
N LYS A 73 -24.11 19.91 15.71
CA LYS A 73 -25.47 20.50 15.66
C LYS A 73 -26.35 20.02 16.81
N ALA A 74 -26.21 18.75 17.20
CA ALA A 74 -26.91 18.17 18.34
C ALA A 74 -26.31 18.56 19.71
N LYS A 75 -25.21 19.31 19.73
CA LYS A 75 -24.47 19.74 20.95
C LYS A 75 -23.92 18.58 21.79
N ASN A 76 -23.66 17.42 21.18
CA ASN A 76 -23.07 16.26 21.84
C ASN A 76 -21.53 16.36 21.93
N TYR A 77 -21.03 17.38 22.62
CA TYR A 77 -19.59 17.74 22.61
C TYR A 77 -18.65 16.63 23.11
N GLU A 78 -19.06 15.82 24.09
CA GLU A 78 -18.27 14.69 24.58
C GLU A 78 -18.00 13.64 23.49
N ARG A 79 -18.99 13.38 22.62
CA ARG A 79 -18.82 12.47 21.49
C ARG A 79 -17.96 13.08 20.41
N VAL A 80 -18.15 14.37 20.12
CA VAL A 80 -17.32 15.11 19.17
C VAL A 80 -15.85 15.02 19.55
N GLU A 81 -15.51 15.16 20.83
CA GLU A 81 -14.14 14.99 21.32
C GLU A 81 -13.59 13.58 21.06
N LYS A 82 -14.37 12.53 21.35
CA LYS A 82 -14.00 11.14 21.05
C LYS A 82 -13.83 10.89 19.54
N LEU A 83 -14.64 11.52 18.69
CA LEU A 83 -14.52 11.42 17.24
C LEU A 83 -13.22 12.09 16.76
N PHE A 84 -12.90 13.29 17.25
CA PHE A 84 -11.63 13.94 16.92
C PHE A 84 -10.41 13.13 17.36
N GLN A 85 -10.43 12.52 18.55
CA GLN A 85 -9.36 11.63 19.01
C GLN A 85 -9.15 10.42 18.08
N ARG A 86 -10.21 9.91 17.44
CA ARG A 86 -10.13 8.78 16.50
C ARG A 86 -9.55 9.18 15.14
N CYS A 87 -9.91 10.36 14.61
CA CYS A 87 -9.69 10.69 13.21
C CYS A 87 -8.70 11.84 12.93
N LEU A 88 -8.60 12.86 13.79
CA LEU A 88 -8.00 14.16 13.45
C LEU A 88 -6.54 14.05 12.98
N VAL A 89 -5.71 13.33 13.74
CA VAL A 89 -4.27 13.20 13.42
C VAL A 89 -4.03 12.27 12.23
N LYS A 90 -4.97 11.36 11.95
CA LYS A 90 -4.85 10.37 10.85
C LYS A 90 -5.32 10.92 9.51
N ILE A 91 -6.19 11.94 9.53
CA ILE A 91 -6.86 12.47 8.34
C ILE A 91 -6.50 13.93 8.17
N LEU A 92 -5.59 14.20 7.24
CA LEU A 92 -5.15 15.54 6.90
C LEU A 92 -6.13 16.22 5.91
N ASN A 93 -7.40 16.37 6.29
CA ASN A 93 -8.40 17.02 5.46
C ASN A 93 -8.70 18.44 5.97
N ILE A 94 -8.50 19.47 5.15
CA ILE A 94 -8.60 20.87 5.59
C ILE A 94 -9.95 21.23 6.24
N ASP A 95 -11.05 20.71 5.71
CA ASP A 95 -12.38 21.02 6.24
C ASP A 95 -12.62 20.40 7.61
N LEU A 96 -12.08 19.21 7.86
CA LEU A 96 -12.15 18.54 9.16
C LEU A 96 -11.41 19.37 10.23
N TRP A 97 -10.23 19.89 9.89
CA TRP A 97 -9.43 20.74 10.78
C TRP A 97 -10.08 22.10 11.05
N LYS A 98 -10.78 22.68 10.06
CA LYS A 98 -11.60 23.89 10.28
C LYS A 98 -12.73 23.64 11.28
N ILE A 99 -13.40 22.50 11.22
CA ILE A 99 -14.45 22.15 12.19
C ILE A 99 -13.85 21.90 13.58
N TYR A 100 -12.65 21.32 13.67
CA TYR A 100 -11.95 21.20 14.95
C TYR A 100 -11.69 22.57 15.61
N LEU A 101 -11.23 23.56 14.84
CA LEU A 101 -11.05 24.92 15.35
C LEU A 101 -12.38 25.55 15.77
N GLN A 102 -13.45 25.33 15.00
CA GLN A 102 -14.79 25.78 15.36
C GLN A 102 -15.29 25.12 16.66
N TYR A 103 -15.07 23.83 16.83
CA TYR A 103 -15.40 23.08 18.05
C TYR A 103 -14.71 23.67 19.29
N ILE A 104 -13.42 23.98 19.19
CA ILE A 104 -12.68 24.59 20.31
C ILE A 104 -13.22 25.99 20.61
N LYS A 105 -13.50 26.78 19.57
CA LYS A 105 -14.08 28.12 19.72
C LYS A 105 -15.41 28.09 20.45
N GLU A 106 -16.31 27.17 20.11
CA GLU A 106 -17.62 27.04 20.75
C GLU A 106 -17.54 26.47 22.17
N THR A 107 -16.75 25.41 22.37
CA THR A 107 -16.74 24.65 23.63
C THR A 107 -15.88 25.34 24.69
N LYS A 108 -14.74 25.91 24.29
CA LYS A 108 -13.78 26.51 25.22
C LYS A 108 -13.86 28.04 25.25
N GLY A 109 -14.70 28.67 24.43
CA GLY A 109 -14.81 30.14 24.33
C GLY A 109 -15.10 30.87 25.64
N LYS A 110 -15.78 30.22 26.60
CA LYS A 110 -16.09 30.78 27.92
C LYS A 110 -15.03 30.50 28.99
N HIS A 111 -13.99 29.72 28.68
CA HIS A 111 -12.97 29.32 29.64
C HIS A 111 -11.92 30.43 29.86
N GLN A 112 -11.43 30.61 31.07
CA GLN A 112 -10.44 31.66 31.39
C GLN A 112 -9.15 31.52 30.56
N SER A 113 -8.66 30.28 30.39
CA SER A 113 -7.53 29.95 29.50
C SER A 113 -7.92 29.71 28.02
N PHE A 114 -9.06 30.23 27.55
CA PHE A 114 -9.48 30.11 26.15
C PHE A 114 -8.40 30.60 25.18
N LYS A 115 -7.77 31.76 25.50
CA LYS A 115 -6.80 32.39 24.62
C LYS A 115 -5.59 31.48 24.34
N GLU A 116 -5.03 30.89 25.39
CA GLU A 116 -3.90 29.97 25.31
C GLU A 116 -4.27 28.68 24.57
N LYS A 117 -5.41 28.07 24.94
CA LYS A 117 -5.88 26.83 24.30
C LYS A 117 -6.18 27.03 22.82
N MET A 118 -6.75 28.17 22.45
CA MET A 118 -7.06 28.48 21.05
C MET A 118 -5.79 28.74 20.24
N ALA A 119 -4.81 29.47 20.79
CA ALA A 119 -3.51 29.66 20.14
C ALA A 119 -2.79 28.32 19.91
N GLN A 120 -2.76 27.44 20.93
CA GLN A 120 -2.21 26.09 20.80
C GLN A 120 -2.94 25.26 19.72
N ALA A 121 -4.26 25.39 19.62
CA ALA A 121 -5.04 24.70 18.58
C ALA A 121 -4.72 25.21 17.16
N TYR A 122 -4.52 26.52 16.99
CA TYR A 122 -4.08 27.08 15.72
C TYR A 122 -2.66 26.64 15.36
N ASP A 123 -1.71 26.74 16.29
CA ASP A 123 -0.33 26.29 16.07
C ASP A 123 -0.30 24.80 15.69
N PHE A 124 -1.03 23.96 16.41
CA PHE A 124 -1.17 22.54 16.10
C PHE A 124 -1.77 22.29 14.71
N THR A 125 -2.79 23.06 14.34
CA THR A 125 -3.44 22.94 13.02
C THR A 125 -2.49 23.38 11.90
N LEU A 126 -1.75 24.47 12.09
CA LEU A 126 -0.80 24.97 11.10
C LEU A 126 0.45 24.09 10.95
N ASP A 127 0.84 23.38 12.00
CA ASP A 127 1.90 22.36 11.94
C ASP A 127 1.52 21.14 11.10
N LYS A 128 0.22 20.79 11.04
CA LYS A 128 -0.28 19.64 10.28
C LYS A 128 -0.83 19.99 8.90
N MET A 129 -1.57 21.09 8.80
CA MET A 129 -2.33 21.49 7.60
C MET A 129 -1.84 22.81 6.98
N GLY A 130 -0.85 23.48 7.56
CA GLY A 130 -0.37 24.77 7.05
C GLY A 130 0.24 24.71 5.65
N LEU A 131 0.67 23.52 5.20
CA LEU A 131 1.22 23.28 3.85
C LEU A 131 0.14 23.06 2.78
N ASP A 132 -1.14 22.98 3.17
CA ASP A 132 -2.23 22.81 2.21
C ASP A 132 -2.40 24.08 1.37
N LEU A 133 -2.66 23.89 0.07
CA LEU A 133 -2.90 24.96 -0.88
C LEU A 133 -4.04 25.90 -0.42
N ASN A 134 -5.08 25.36 0.22
CA ASN A 134 -6.28 26.10 0.65
C ASN A 134 -6.22 26.55 2.13
N SER A 135 -5.06 26.46 2.77
CA SER A 135 -4.86 26.75 4.20
C SER A 135 -5.04 28.23 4.60
N TYR A 136 -5.12 29.15 3.63
CA TYR A 136 -5.15 30.60 3.85
C TYR A 136 -6.14 31.07 4.92
N SER A 137 -7.37 30.55 4.91
CA SER A 137 -8.37 30.92 5.90
C SER A 137 -7.92 30.63 7.33
N ILE A 138 -7.17 29.54 7.56
CA ILE A 138 -6.69 29.17 8.90
C ILE A 138 -5.62 30.17 9.36
N TRP A 139 -4.72 30.57 8.47
CA TRP A 139 -3.73 31.62 8.74
C TRP A 139 -4.40 32.96 9.05
N ALA A 140 -5.35 33.38 8.20
CA ALA A 140 -6.08 34.63 8.36
C ALA A 140 -6.87 34.67 9.68
N ASP A 141 -7.57 33.58 10.03
CA ASP A 141 -8.32 33.45 11.28
C ASP A 141 -7.39 33.51 12.50
N TYR A 142 -6.23 32.85 12.45
CA TYR A 142 -5.27 32.90 13.55
C TYR A 142 -4.67 34.30 13.75
N ILE A 143 -4.30 34.96 12.65
CA ILE A 143 -3.80 36.35 12.68
C ILE A 143 -4.87 37.29 13.23
N SER A 144 -6.12 37.16 12.78
CA SER A 144 -7.26 37.94 13.28
C SER A 144 -7.50 37.70 14.77
N PHE A 145 -7.39 36.44 15.22
CA PHE A 145 -7.49 36.07 16.62
C PHE A 145 -6.38 36.70 17.49
N LEU A 146 -5.13 36.64 17.05
CA LEU A 146 -4.01 37.27 17.76
C LEU A 146 -4.18 38.79 17.82
N ARG A 147 -4.59 39.43 16.71
CA ARG A 147 -4.81 40.88 16.64
C ARG A 147 -5.99 41.37 17.48
N SER A 148 -7.07 40.61 17.55
CA SER A 148 -8.26 40.94 18.36
C SER A 148 -8.07 40.69 19.86
N THR A 149 -7.03 39.95 20.25
CA THR A 149 -6.73 39.67 21.66
C THR A 149 -6.35 40.96 22.39
N GLN A 150 -7.18 41.37 23.35
CA GLN A 150 -6.89 42.48 24.26
C GLN A 150 -5.85 42.04 25.30
N VAL A 151 -4.81 42.87 25.47
CA VAL A 151 -3.71 42.71 26.41
C VAL A 151 -3.51 44.05 27.14
N GLN A 152 -3.11 43.99 28.42
CA GLN A 152 -2.88 45.19 29.24
C GLN A 152 -1.38 45.35 29.51
N GLY A 153 -0.87 46.57 29.30
CA GLY A 153 0.53 46.91 29.54
C GLY A 153 1.42 46.72 28.30
N SER A 154 2.45 47.58 28.23
CA SER A 154 3.37 47.66 27.07
C SER A 154 4.12 46.35 26.80
N TYR A 155 4.51 45.61 27.84
CA TYR A 155 5.18 44.30 27.69
C TYR A 155 4.28 43.27 27.01
N ALA A 156 3.00 43.20 27.39
CA ALA A 156 2.04 42.26 26.81
C ALA A 156 1.67 42.64 25.36
N GLU A 157 1.61 43.94 25.03
CA GLU A 157 1.49 44.41 23.65
C GLU A 157 2.69 44.00 22.78
N SER A 158 3.91 44.13 23.31
CA SER A 158 5.13 43.70 22.61
C SER A 158 5.15 42.19 22.33
N GLN A 159 4.71 41.36 23.30
CA GLN A 159 4.55 39.92 23.10
C GLN A 159 3.52 39.59 22.01
N LYS A 160 2.37 40.27 22.02
CA LYS A 160 1.34 40.14 20.97
C LYS A 160 1.88 40.50 19.59
N ILE A 161 2.65 41.58 19.49
CA ILE A 161 3.31 41.98 18.24
C ILE A 161 4.25 40.88 17.76
N THR A 162 5.09 40.36 18.66
CA THR A 162 6.06 39.30 18.36
C THR A 162 5.39 38.00 17.91
N ALA A 163 4.32 37.58 18.59
CA ALA A 163 3.55 36.40 18.22
C ALA A 163 2.87 36.57 16.85
N THR A 164 2.20 37.70 16.61
CA THR A 164 1.54 37.99 15.33
C THR A 164 2.55 38.04 14.19
N ARG A 165 3.71 38.68 14.40
CA ARG A 165 4.81 38.75 13.43
C ARG A 165 5.34 37.37 13.08
N ARG A 166 5.51 36.48 14.08
CA ARG A 166 5.95 35.09 13.86
C ARG A 166 5.00 34.34 12.91
N VAL A 167 3.70 34.49 13.09
CA VAL A 167 2.68 33.84 12.24
C VAL A 167 2.72 34.40 10.82
N TYR A 168 2.78 35.73 10.66
CA TYR A 168 2.94 36.34 9.34
C TYR A 168 4.20 35.85 8.63
N GLN A 169 5.35 35.90 9.31
CA GLN A 169 6.64 35.50 8.72
C GLN A 169 6.68 34.03 8.30
N ARG A 170 5.97 33.16 9.04
CA ARG A 170 5.82 31.74 8.65
C ARG A 170 4.86 31.57 7.46
N ALA A 171 3.77 32.35 7.41
CA ALA A 171 2.78 32.28 6.34
C ALA A 171 3.34 32.75 4.99
N ILE A 172 4.10 33.85 4.96
CA ILE A 172 4.61 34.46 3.71
C ILE A 172 5.67 33.61 2.99
N VAL A 173 6.24 32.60 3.67
CA VAL A 173 7.18 31.64 3.08
C VAL A 173 6.52 30.30 2.74
N THR A 174 5.21 30.15 3.01
CA THR A 174 4.45 28.93 2.77
C THR A 174 3.59 29.08 1.51
N PRO A 175 3.85 28.32 0.43
CA PRO A 175 3.06 28.39 -0.80
C PRO A 175 1.59 28.01 -0.57
N MET A 176 0.67 28.96 -0.76
CA MET A 176 -0.77 28.79 -0.60
C MET A 176 -1.56 29.77 -1.49
N LEU A 177 -2.84 29.50 -1.73
CA LEU A 177 -3.75 30.47 -2.34
C LEU A 177 -3.93 31.67 -1.41
N GLY A 178 -3.88 32.90 -1.93
CA GLY A 178 -4.02 34.10 -1.10
C GLY A 178 -2.75 34.54 -0.36
N ILE A 179 -1.58 33.97 -0.69
CA ILE A 179 -0.27 34.42 -0.17
C ILE A 179 -0.01 35.92 -0.42
N GLU A 180 -0.49 36.45 -1.55
CA GLU A 180 -0.37 37.87 -1.88
C GLU A 180 -1.19 38.76 -0.93
N THR A 181 -2.35 38.28 -0.48
CA THR A 181 -3.19 38.98 0.50
C THR A 181 -2.50 39.00 1.86
N ILE A 182 -1.94 37.86 2.31
CA ILE A 182 -1.18 37.80 3.57
C ILE A 182 0.02 38.75 3.53
N TRP A 183 0.74 38.79 2.40
CA TRP A 183 1.88 39.69 2.24
C TRP A 183 1.47 41.16 2.32
N ARG A 184 0.37 41.54 1.65
CA ARG A 184 -0.18 42.90 1.73
C ARG A 184 -0.55 43.26 3.17
N ASP A 185 -1.24 42.36 3.85
CA ASP A 185 -1.67 42.56 5.24
C ASP A 185 -0.46 42.65 6.19
N TYR A 186 0.60 41.87 5.96
CA TYR A 186 1.86 41.96 6.71
C TYR A 186 2.54 43.31 6.54
N CYS A 187 2.67 43.80 5.30
CA CYS A 187 3.24 45.12 5.03
C CYS A 187 2.43 46.24 5.69
N MET A 188 1.10 46.16 5.64
CA MET A 188 0.23 47.13 6.33
C MET A 188 0.38 47.04 7.84
N TYR A 189 0.48 45.83 8.38
CA TYR A 189 0.64 45.58 9.81
C TYR A 189 1.96 46.14 10.35
N GLU A 190 3.10 45.86 9.72
CA GLU A 190 4.39 46.39 10.15
C GLU A 190 4.43 47.92 10.06
N ASN A 191 3.87 48.51 8.99
CA ASN A 191 3.74 49.96 8.88
C ASN A 191 2.86 50.56 9.98
N SER A 192 1.79 49.87 10.40
CA SER A 192 0.92 50.34 11.48
C SER A 192 1.58 50.31 12.87
N ILE A 193 2.56 49.43 13.08
CA ILE A 193 3.29 49.33 14.35
C ILE A 193 4.41 50.37 14.40
N ASN A 194 5.29 50.37 13.40
CA ASN A 194 6.41 51.30 13.34
C ASN A 194 6.89 51.48 11.89
N PRO A 195 6.52 52.59 11.22
CA PRO A 195 6.91 52.89 9.84
C PRO A 195 8.43 52.92 9.61
N LEU A 196 9.23 53.29 10.61
CA LEU A 196 10.69 53.45 10.47
C LEU A 196 11.39 52.11 10.26
N ILE A 197 10.95 51.05 10.95
CA ILE A 197 11.54 49.70 10.87
C ILE A 197 10.77 48.78 9.93
N ALA A 198 9.51 49.13 9.58
CA ALA A 198 8.67 48.34 8.69
C ALA A 198 9.34 48.04 7.35
N LYS A 199 9.96 49.06 6.74
CA LYS A 199 10.65 48.91 5.45
C LYS A 199 11.75 47.84 5.52
N LYS A 200 12.59 47.89 6.55
CA LYS A 200 13.65 46.89 6.79
C LYS A 200 13.09 45.47 6.92
N PHE A 201 12.07 45.28 7.77
CA PHE A 201 11.46 43.95 7.96
C PHE A 201 10.79 43.40 6.69
N THR A 202 10.19 44.26 5.87
CA THR A 202 9.59 43.85 4.59
C THR A 202 10.65 43.53 3.54
N GLU A 203 11.73 44.30 3.46
CA GLU A 203 12.82 44.06 2.49
C GLU A 203 13.56 42.75 2.79
N GLU A 204 13.85 42.48 4.07
CA GLU A 204 14.52 41.23 4.51
C GLU A 204 13.75 39.96 4.10
N ARG A 205 12.41 40.01 4.08
CA ARG A 205 11.56 38.85 3.77
C ARG A 205 11.04 38.84 2.33
N SER A 206 11.21 39.92 1.58
CA SER A 206 10.68 40.08 0.22
C SER A 206 11.16 38.99 -0.74
N ARG A 207 12.44 38.62 -0.66
CA ARG A 207 13.03 37.56 -1.50
C ARG A 207 12.36 36.20 -1.28
N ASP A 208 12.22 35.80 -0.03
CA ASP A 208 11.60 34.51 0.34
C ASP A 208 10.13 34.47 -0.06
N TYR A 209 9.41 35.58 0.17
CA TYR A 209 8.03 35.75 -0.27
C TYR A 209 7.89 35.61 -1.79
N MET A 210 8.75 36.27 -2.58
CA MET A 210 8.69 36.17 -4.04
C MET A 210 8.93 34.73 -4.54
N ASN A 211 9.81 33.99 -3.87
CA ASN A 211 10.03 32.56 -4.14
C ASN A 211 8.78 31.74 -3.81
N ALA A 212 8.21 31.91 -2.61
CA ALA A 212 7.01 31.20 -2.18
C ALA A 212 5.78 31.52 -3.05
N ARG A 213 5.64 32.77 -3.50
CA ARG A 213 4.59 33.22 -4.42
C ARG A 213 4.72 32.55 -5.79
N ARG A 214 5.94 32.44 -6.34
CA ARG A 214 6.18 31.71 -7.60
C ARG A 214 5.72 30.26 -7.47
N VAL A 215 6.19 29.59 -6.41
CA VAL A 215 5.84 28.19 -6.15
C VAL A 215 4.35 28.01 -5.88
N ALA A 216 3.67 28.97 -5.25
CA ALA A 216 2.22 28.90 -5.04
C ALA A 216 1.43 28.84 -6.37
N LYS A 217 1.86 29.58 -7.39
CA LYS A 217 1.25 29.54 -8.73
C LYS A 217 1.51 28.19 -9.42
N GLU A 218 2.72 27.67 -9.32
CA GLU A 218 3.06 26.33 -9.83
C GLU A 218 2.25 25.25 -9.11
N TYR A 219 2.06 25.38 -7.79
CA TYR A 219 1.30 24.46 -6.96
C TYR A 219 -0.19 24.42 -7.33
N GLU A 220 -0.77 25.57 -7.67
CA GLU A 220 -2.14 25.65 -8.18
C GLU A 220 -2.28 24.91 -9.51
N VAL A 221 -1.34 25.09 -10.43
CA VAL A 221 -1.36 24.45 -11.75
C VAL A 221 -1.18 22.94 -11.64
N ILE A 222 -0.22 22.47 -10.83
CA ILE A 222 0.08 21.03 -10.74
C ILE A 222 -1.04 20.24 -10.05
N THR A 223 -1.76 20.87 -9.12
CA THR A 223 -2.88 20.22 -8.42
C THR A 223 -4.23 20.41 -9.09
N LYS A 224 -4.28 21.12 -10.22
CA LYS A 224 -5.50 21.30 -11.00
C LYS A 224 -6.01 19.95 -11.52
N GLY A 225 -7.27 19.64 -11.22
CA GLY A 225 -7.91 18.39 -11.65
C GLY A 225 -7.75 17.21 -10.68
N LEU A 226 -7.00 17.38 -9.59
CA LEU A 226 -6.96 16.38 -8.50
C LEU A 226 -8.26 16.37 -7.72
N SER A 227 -8.84 15.18 -7.55
CA SER A 227 -9.95 14.96 -6.63
C SER A 227 -9.40 14.71 -5.22
N ARG A 228 -9.59 15.67 -4.31
CA ARG A 228 -9.14 15.59 -2.91
C ARG A 228 -10.20 15.04 -1.94
N THR A 229 -11.39 14.72 -2.44
CA THR A 229 -12.55 14.31 -1.65
C THR A 229 -13.04 12.90 -2.03
N MET A 230 -12.36 12.24 -2.96
CA MET A 230 -12.71 10.89 -3.37
C MET A 230 -12.50 9.91 -2.21
N PRO A 231 -13.49 9.05 -1.89
CA PRO A 231 -13.27 7.96 -0.95
C PRO A 231 -12.24 6.96 -1.49
N SER A 232 -11.32 6.54 -0.63
CA SER A 232 -10.36 5.48 -0.96
C SER A 232 -11.07 4.14 -1.16
N VAL A 233 -10.91 3.55 -2.33
CA VAL A 233 -11.42 2.21 -2.71
C VAL A 233 -10.31 1.35 -3.29
N PRO A 234 -10.39 0.01 -3.21
CA PRO A 234 -9.47 -0.89 -3.90
C PRO A 234 -9.41 -0.63 -5.41
N PRO A 235 -8.24 -0.83 -6.05
CA PRO A 235 -8.07 -0.54 -7.47
C PRO A 235 -9.07 -1.31 -8.34
N GLN A 236 -9.86 -0.57 -9.13
CA GLN A 236 -10.78 -1.15 -10.11
C GLN A 236 -10.26 -0.99 -11.54
N ASN A 237 -9.15 -0.28 -11.73
CA ASN A 237 -8.54 0.03 -13.02
C ASN A 237 -9.48 0.77 -13.98
N THR A 238 -10.34 1.64 -13.44
CA THR A 238 -11.17 2.50 -14.29
C THR A 238 -10.30 3.57 -14.97
N PRO A 239 -10.66 4.06 -16.17
CA PRO A 239 -9.90 5.12 -16.85
C PRO A 239 -9.80 6.40 -16.02
N TYR A 240 -10.84 6.73 -15.26
CA TYR A 240 -10.87 7.89 -14.38
C TYR A 240 -9.91 7.72 -13.19
N GLU A 241 -9.91 6.54 -12.55
CA GLU A 241 -8.97 6.21 -11.48
C GLU A 241 -7.52 6.27 -11.97
N ALA A 242 -7.21 5.63 -13.10
CA ALA A 242 -5.88 5.65 -13.68
C ALA A 242 -5.39 7.09 -13.96
N LYS A 243 -6.30 7.96 -14.44
CA LYS A 243 -5.97 9.38 -14.65
C LYS A 243 -5.70 10.12 -13.34
N GLN A 244 -6.48 9.83 -12.28
CA GLN A 244 -6.23 10.42 -10.96
C GLN A 244 -4.90 9.95 -10.36
N VAL A 245 -4.56 8.66 -10.49
CA VAL A 245 -3.25 8.13 -10.08
C VAL A 245 -2.11 8.85 -10.79
N GLU A 246 -2.21 9.05 -12.10
CA GLU A 246 -1.20 9.79 -12.89
C GLU A 246 -1.02 11.22 -12.37
N LEU A 247 -2.13 11.94 -12.12
CA LEU A 247 -2.08 13.31 -11.61
C LEU A 247 -1.47 13.37 -10.20
N TRP A 248 -1.80 12.43 -9.31
CA TRP A 248 -1.23 12.36 -7.96
C TRP A 248 0.27 12.07 -8.00
N LYS A 249 0.72 11.11 -8.82
CA LYS A 249 2.15 10.83 -9.00
C LYS A 249 2.89 12.03 -9.58
N LYS A 250 2.28 12.76 -10.52
CA LYS A 250 2.84 14.01 -11.06
C LYS A 250 3.01 15.10 -9.99
N TYR A 251 2.01 15.28 -9.11
CA TYR A 251 2.11 16.22 -7.99
C TYR A 251 3.22 15.81 -7.00
N ILE A 252 3.25 14.54 -6.60
CA ILE A 252 4.29 14.02 -5.69
C ILE A 252 5.68 14.21 -6.28
N GLN A 253 5.86 13.91 -7.58
CA GLN A 253 7.14 14.10 -8.25
C GLN A 253 7.54 15.57 -8.29
N TRP A 254 6.60 16.47 -8.58
CA TRP A 254 6.88 17.92 -8.55
C TRP A 254 7.35 18.39 -7.17
N GLU A 255 6.79 17.90 -6.06
CA GLU A 255 7.31 18.23 -4.72
C GLU A 255 8.72 17.63 -4.48
N LYS A 256 9.00 16.43 -5.01
CA LYS A 256 10.34 15.80 -4.93
C LYS A 256 11.39 16.59 -5.72
N ASP A 257 11.00 17.24 -6.81
CA ASP A 257 11.87 18.09 -7.63
C ASP A 257 12.26 19.41 -6.93
N ASN A 258 11.79 19.62 -5.69
CA ASN A 258 12.10 20.76 -4.83
C ASN A 258 11.83 22.12 -5.50
N PRO A 259 10.55 22.49 -5.72
CA PRO A 259 10.19 23.74 -6.40
C PRO A 259 10.66 25.00 -5.66
N LEU A 260 10.77 24.91 -4.33
CA LEU A 260 11.28 25.98 -3.46
C LEU A 260 12.79 26.17 -3.61
N LYS A 261 13.51 25.21 -4.20
CA LYS A 261 14.97 25.20 -4.35
C LYS A 261 15.69 25.47 -3.03
N THR A 262 15.18 24.88 -1.95
CA THR A 262 15.78 24.98 -0.61
C THR A 262 16.77 23.85 -0.39
N GLU A 263 17.86 24.13 0.33
CA GLU A 263 18.83 23.11 0.74
C GLU A 263 18.37 22.34 1.99
N ASP A 264 17.33 22.85 2.68
CA ASP A 264 16.76 22.21 3.86
C ASP A 264 15.94 20.97 3.50
N ILE A 265 16.60 19.82 3.64
CA ILE A 265 16.01 18.49 3.43
C ILE A 265 14.78 18.28 4.30
N ILE A 266 14.74 18.82 5.52
CA ILE A 266 13.63 18.61 6.44
C ILE A 266 12.37 19.26 5.86
N THR A 267 12.49 20.50 5.36
CA THR A 267 11.39 21.19 4.70
C THR A 267 10.94 20.46 3.43
N VAL A 268 11.87 20.04 2.56
CA VAL A 268 11.53 19.29 1.34
C VAL A 268 10.80 17.99 1.70
N THR A 269 11.33 17.24 2.65
CA THR A 269 10.76 15.97 3.08
C THR A 269 9.36 16.17 3.66
N LYS A 270 9.16 17.16 4.52
CA LYS A 270 7.82 17.46 5.08
C LYS A 270 6.81 17.80 3.99
N ARG A 271 7.20 18.52 2.93
CA ARG A 271 6.32 18.83 1.80
C ARG A 271 5.98 17.61 0.96
N VAL A 272 6.97 16.80 0.61
CA VAL A 272 6.76 15.54 -0.14
C VAL A 272 5.87 14.59 0.66
N MET A 273 6.12 14.46 1.97
CA MET A 273 5.29 13.62 2.82
C MET A 273 3.89 14.17 2.99
N PHE A 274 3.70 15.48 3.05
CA PHE A 274 2.37 16.07 3.00
C PHE A 274 1.63 15.70 1.71
N ALA A 275 2.31 15.72 0.56
CA ALA A 275 1.73 15.28 -0.71
C ALA A 275 1.32 13.80 -0.70
N TYR A 276 2.16 12.91 -0.16
CA TYR A 276 1.81 11.50 0.04
C TYR A 276 0.62 11.33 0.98
N GLU A 277 0.58 12.05 2.12
CA GLU A 277 -0.53 11.98 3.06
C GLU A 277 -1.85 12.41 2.41
N GLN A 278 -1.85 13.48 1.61
CA GLN A 278 -3.04 13.89 0.84
C GLN A 278 -3.46 12.83 -0.17
N CYS A 279 -2.50 12.23 -0.88
CA CYS A 279 -2.75 11.17 -1.85
C CYS A 279 -3.38 9.94 -1.19
N LEU A 280 -2.84 9.51 -0.03
CA LEU A 280 -3.31 8.34 0.71
C LEU A 280 -4.74 8.48 1.26
N LEU A 281 -5.28 9.71 1.40
CA LEU A 281 -6.69 9.91 1.72
C LEU A 281 -7.62 9.42 0.59
N CYS A 282 -7.16 9.53 -0.66
CA CYS A 282 -7.93 9.21 -1.86
C CYS A 282 -7.56 7.85 -2.46
N LEU A 283 -6.28 7.47 -2.39
CA LEU A 283 -5.71 6.27 -3.02
C LEU A 283 -5.06 5.34 -1.99
N GLY A 284 -5.56 5.32 -0.75
CA GLY A 284 -5.01 4.54 0.35
C GLY A 284 -5.03 3.02 0.14
N HIS A 285 -5.79 2.49 -0.82
CA HIS A 285 -5.75 1.05 -1.15
C HIS A 285 -4.70 0.67 -2.20
N HIS A 286 -3.90 1.63 -2.69
CA HIS A 286 -2.80 1.39 -3.63
C HIS A 286 -1.50 1.10 -2.86
N PRO A 287 -0.98 -0.15 -2.86
CA PRO A 287 0.16 -0.53 -2.03
C PRO A 287 1.48 0.15 -2.45
N ASP A 288 1.63 0.44 -3.73
CA ASP A 288 2.79 1.13 -4.29
C ASP A 288 2.97 2.53 -3.69
N ILE A 289 1.89 3.28 -3.47
CA ILE A 289 1.95 4.64 -2.89
C ILE A 289 2.48 4.60 -1.46
N TRP A 290 2.03 3.62 -0.64
CA TRP A 290 2.56 3.44 0.71
C TRP A 290 4.05 3.09 0.71
N TYR A 291 4.46 2.18 -0.18
CA TYR A 291 5.85 1.79 -0.32
C TYR A 291 6.73 2.95 -0.80
N GLU A 292 6.31 3.69 -1.83
CA GLU A 292 7.02 4.86 -2.35
C GLU A 292 7.16 5.96 -1.28
N ALA A 293 6.15 6.17 -0.43
CA ALA A 293 6.19 7.11 0.68
C ALA A 293 7.20 6.68 1.76
N ALA A 294 7.14 5.41 2.18
CA ALA A 294 8.05 4.86 3.18
C ALA A 294 9.51 4.82 2.67
N SER A 295 9.71 4.45 1.40
CA SER A 295 11.03 4.44 0.76
C SER A 295 11.63 5.84 0.67
N TYR A 296 10.81 6.87 0.41
CA TYR A 296 11.27 8.25 0.38
C TYR A 296 11.71 8.74 1.78
N LEU A 297 10.93 8.44 2.83
CA LEU A 297 11.31 8.75 4.21
C LEU A 297 12.61 8.05 4.64
N ASP A 298 12.78 6.77 4.31
CA ASP A 298 14.00 6.04 4.61
C ASP A 298 15.22 6.65 3.91
N HIS A 299 15.07 7.02 2.62
CA HIS A 299 16.12 7.72 1.90
C HIS A 299 16.47 9.07 2.56
N ALA A 300 15.47 9.88 2.88
CA ALA A 300 15.68 11.15 3.58
C ALA A 300 16.36 10.97 4.94
N SER A 301 15.98 9.93 5.70
CA SER A 301 16.63 9.55 6.96
C SER A 301 18.12 9.26 6.75
N LYS A 302 18.49 8.47 5.74
CA LYS A 302 19.89 8.13 5.45
C LYS A 302 20.71 9.35 5.06
N VAL A 303 20.17 10.23 4.22
CA VAL A 303 20.85 11.49 3.84
C VAL A 303 21.06 12.40 5.06
N LEU A 304 20.12 12.45 6.01
CA LEU A 304 20.31 13.21 7.25
C LEU A 304 21.40 12.63 8.16
N VAL A 305 21.54 11.30 8.21
CA VAL A 305 22.67 10.65 8.91
C VAL A 305 23.99 11.09 8.31
N GLU A 306 24.11 11.12 6.98
CA GLU A 306 25.32 11.56 6.27
C GLU A 306 25.66 13.04 6.54
N LYS A 307 24.64 13.90 6.66
CA LYS A 307 24.81 15.32 7.02
C LYS A 307 25.04 15.56 8.52
N GLY A 308 25.01 14.53 9.36
CA GLY A 308 25.27 14.62 10.80
C GLY A 308 24.05 14.89 11.69
N ASP A 309 22.84 15.04 11.14
CA ASP A 309 21.61 15.23 11.94
C ASP A 309 21.00 13.87 12.35
N GLN A 310 21.61 13.27 13.37
CA GLN A 310 21.20 11.95 13.89
C GLN A 310 19.82 11.97 14.56
N THR A 311 19.42 13.09 15.16
CA THR A 311 18.16 13.18 15.91
C THR A 311 16.98 13.17 14.94
N THR A 312 17.02 14.03 13.92
CA THR A 312 15.95 14.08 12.91
C THR A 312 15.94 12.82 12.04
N ALA A 313 17.12 12.27 11.71
CA ALA A 313 17.20 10.99 11.01
C ALA A 313 16.49 9.87 11.77
N ARG A 314 16.72 9.73 13.08
CA ARG A 314 16.02 8.74 13.91
C ARG A 314 14.51 8.96 13.94
N GLN A 315 14.06 10.22 13.94
CA GLN A 315 12.65 10.54 13.83
C GLN A 315 12.07 10.04 12.50
N PHE A 316 12.70 10.37 11.37
CA PHE A 316 12.24 9.90 10.06
C PHE A 316 12.26 8.37 9.94
N ALA A 317 13.26 7.69 10.51
CA ALA A 317 13.26 6.23 10.55
C ALA A 317 12.09 5.64 11.37
N ASN A 318 11.69 6.31 12.46
CA ASN A 318 10.51 5.90 13.22
C ASN A 318 9.21 6.21 12.47
N ASP A 319 9.15 7.35 11.76
CA ASP A 319 8.02 7.73 10.92
C ASP A 319 7.86 6.75 9.73
N THR A 320 8.95 6.24 9.15
CA THR A 320 8.91 5.18 8.13
C THR A 320 8.27 3.89 8.68
N ALA A 321 8.67 3.46 9.87
CA ALA A 321 8.06 2.29 10.51
C ALA A 321 6.56 2.53 10.78
N ALA A 322 6.20 3.71 11.28
CA ALA A 322 4.81 4.09 11.50
C ALA A 322 3.98 4.15 10.20
N MET A 323 4.60 4.54 9.08
CA MET A 323 3.97 4.51 7.75
C MET A 323 3.58 3.08 7.36
N TYR A 324 4.50 2.13 7.51
CA TYR A 324 4.20 0.71 7.26
C TYR A 324 3.15 0.15 8.21
N GLU A 325 3.20 0.49 9.51
CA GLU A 325 2.19 0.05 10.47
C GLU A 325 0.78 0.54 10.11
N ARG A 326 0.66 1.79 9.64
CA ARG A 326 -0.60 2.34 9.12
C ARG A 326 -1.03 1.64 7.85
N ALA A 327 -0.10 1.35 6.94
CA ALA A 327 -0.39 0.67 5.69
C ALA A 327 -1.01 -0.72 5.94
N ILE A 328 -0.39 -1.54 6.80
CA ILE A 328 -0.90 -2.87 7.14
C ILE A 328 -2.14 -2.85 8.05
N ALA A 329 -2.44 -1.73 8.71
CA ALA A 329 -3.69 -1.56 9.45
C ALA A 329 -4.89 -1.34 8.50
N LEU A 330 -4.66 -0.68 7.36
CA LEU A 330 -5.65 -0.46 6.31
C LEU A 330 -5.71 -1.65 5.33
N LEU A 331 -4.57 -2.03 4.76
CA LEU A 331 -4.38 -3.11 3.79
C LEU A 331 -3.96 -4.41 4.49
N LYS A 332 -4.83 -4.93 5.35
CA LYS A 332 -4.54 -6.02 6.30
C LYS A 332 -4.01 -7.32 5.67
N THR A 333 -4.40 -7.62 4.43
CA THR A 333 -4.04 -8.87 3.74
C THR A 333 -2.92 -8.69 2.70
N ASN A 334 -2.41 -7.47 2.51
CA ASN A 334 -1.43 -7.20 1.46
C ASN A 334 -0.04 -7.70 1.88
N MET A 335 0.38 -8.86 1.36
CA MET A 335 1.67 -9.48 1.70
C MET A 335 2.89 -8.61 1.37
N MET A 336 2.83 -7.84 0.27
CA MET A 336 3.95 -7.00 -0.19
C MET A 336 4.34 -5.96 0.86
N LEU A 337 3.37 -5.26 1.44
CA LEU A 337 3.63 -4.26 2.49
C LEU A 337 4.16 -4.88 3.78
N TYR A 338 3.71 -6.10 4.12
CA TYR A 338 4.28 -6.82 5.26
C TYR A 338 5.74 -7.22 5.02
N PHE A 339 6.08 -7.70 3.82
CA PHE A 339 7.46 -8.07 3.47
C PHE A 339 8.37 -6.84 3.47
N ALA A 340 7.94 -5.75 2.82
CA ALA A 340 8.68 -4.49 2.82
C ALA A 340 8.88 -3.95 4.26
N TYR A 341 7.88 -4.08 5.12
CA TYR A 341 8.00 -3.66 6.51
C TYR A 341 8.96 -4.56 7.31
N ALA A 342 8.89 -5.87 7.12
CA ALA A 342 9.80 -6.82 7.74
C ALA A 342 11.25 -6.57 7.33
N ASP A 343 11.53 -6.40 6.03
CA ASP A 343 12.86 -6.09 5.52
C ASP A 343 13.37 -4.74 6.03
N TYR A 344 12.47 -3.75 6.20
CA TYR A 344 12.82 -2.45 6.79
C TYR A 344 13.27 -2.58 8.26
N GLU A 345 12.53 -3.32 9.08
CA GLU A 345 12.89 -3.54 10.49
C GLU A 345 14.11 -4.47 10.64
N GLU A 346 14.33 -5.40 9.71
CA GLU A 346 15.56 -6.19 9.61
C GLU A 346 16.77 -5.27 9.34
N GLY A 347 16.65 -4.33 8.40
CA GLY A 347 17.69 -3.33 8.11
C GLY A 347 18.02 -2.41 9.29
N ARG A 348 17.10 -2.28 10.26
CA ARG A 348 17.30 -1.59 11.54
C ARG A 348 17.79 -2.50 12.67
N CYS A 349 18.11 -3.75 12.36
CA CYS A 349 18.51 -4.80 13.30
C CYS A 349 17.46 -5.09 14.40
N LYS A 350 16.17 -4.85 14.14
CA LYS A 350 15.06 -5.06 15.09
C LYS A 350 14.39 -6.43 14.86
N TYR A 351 15.17 -7.50 14.95
CA TYR A 351 14.72 -8.87 14.60
C TYR A 351 13.48 -9.34 15.38
N ALA A 352 13.37 -9.01 16.67
CA ALA A 352 12.17 -9.32 17.46
C ALA A 352 10.88 -8.72 16.85
N LYS A 353 10.96 -7.51 16.29
CA LYS A 353 9.84 -6.87 15.59
C LYS A 353 9.54 -7.60 14.28
N VAL A 354 10.56 -8.00 13.53
CA VAL A 354 10.40 -8.80 12.30
C VAL A 354 9.62 -10.09 12.55
N HIS A 355 9.95 -10.84 13.60
CA HIS A 355 9.17 -12.00 14.02
C HIS A 355 7.70 -11.65 14.30
N SER A 356 7.43 -10.53 14.98
CA SER A 356 6.06 -10.10 15.28
C SER A 356 5.26 -9.78 14.01
N ILE A 357 5.91 -9.19 13.00
CA ILE A 357 5.30 -8.84 11.71
C ILE A 357 4.91 -10.11 10.95
N TYR A 358 5.84 -11.07 10.81
CA TYR A 358 5.56 -12.35 10.14
C TYR A 358 4.54 -13.19 10.91
N LYS A 359 4.63 -13.28 12.24
CA LYS A 359 3.66 -13.99 13.09
C LYS A 359 2.25 -13.42 12.92
N LYS A 360 2.11 -12.09 12.88
CA LYS A 360 0.84 -11.42 12.61
C LYS A 360 0.30 -11.72 11.21
N LEU A 361 1.17 -11.81 10.19
CA LEU A 361 0.76 -12.13 8.83
C LEU A 361 0.25 -13.57 8.73
N VAL A 362 1.03 -14.55 9.19
CA VAL A 362 0.65 -15.98 9.10
C VAL A 362 -0.59 -16.32 9.93
N SER A 363 -0.88 -15.56 11.00
CA SER A 363 -2.07 -15.77 11.82
C SER A 363 -3.37 -15.29 11.16
N LEU A 364 -3.32 -14.61 10.01
CA LEU A 364 -4.53 -14.18 9.30
C LEU A 364 -5.18 -15.38 8.60
N GLU A 365 -6.49 -15.56 8.78
CA GLU A 365 -7.22 -16.71 8.20
C GLU A 365 -7.38 -16.61 6.67
N ASN A 366 -7.56 -15.40 6.15
CA ASN A 366 -7.93 -15.14 4.74
C ASN A 366 -6.74 -15.01 3.78
N ILE A 367 -5.60 -15.61 4.09
CA ILE A 367 -4.41 -15.57 3.22
C ILE A 367 -3.85 -16.98 3.01
N ASP A 368 -3.15 -17.17 1.89
CA ASP A 368 -2.24 -18.31 1.74
C ASP A 368 -0.95 -18.03 2.54
N PRO A 369 -0.68 -18.77 3.63
CA PRO A 369 0.48 -18.51 4.47
C PRO A 369 1.78 -19.07 3.85
N THR A 370 1.72 -19.77 2.71
CA THR A 370 2.91 -20.41 2.10
C THR A 370 3.99 -19.40 1.77
N LEU A 371 3.67 -18.34 1.03
CA LEU A 371 4.64 -17.31 0.67
C LEU A 371 5.15 -16.55 1.91
N PRO A 372 4.28 -16.13 2.86
CA PRO A 372 4.72 -15.63 4.17
C PRO A 372 5.71 -16.53 4.91
N TYR A 373 5.48 -17.84 4.99
CA TYR A 373 6.41 -18.77 5.62
C TYR A 373 7.73 -18.90 4.85
N ILE A 374 7.71 -18.87 3.51
CA ILE A 374 8.93 -18.88 2.69
C ILE A 374 9.78 -17.64 3.00
N GLN A 375 9.18 -16.45 3.00
CA GLN A 375 9.92 -15.21 3.30
C GLN A 375 10.39 -15.17 4.76
N TYR A 376 9.55 -15.62 5.69
CA TYR A 376 9.91 -15.70 7.11
C TYR A 376 11.08 -16.65 7.36
N MET A 377 11.11 -17.80 6.69
CA MET A 377 12.20 -18.76 6.76
C MET A 377 13.50 -18.19 6.15
N ARG A 378 13.40 -17.43 5.05
CA ARG A 378 14.55 -16.75 4.43
C ARG A 378 15.15 -15.71 5.37
N PHE A 379 14.31 -14.90 6.02
CA PHE A 379 14.73 -13.97 7.08
C PHE A 379 15.44 -14.72 8.22
N ALA A 380 14.77 -15.72 8.81
CA ALA A 380 15.31 -16.47 9.94
C ALA A 380 16.69 -17.07 9.64
N ARG A 381 16.86 -17.64 8.44
CA ARG A 381 18.17 -18.14 8.01
C ARG A 381 19.21 -17.03 7.85
N ARG A 382 18.84 -15.92 7.19
CA ARG A 382 19.77 -14.83 6.84
C ARG A 382 20.23 -14.04 8.06
N ALA A 383 19.34 -13.80 9.03
CA ALA A 383 19.63 -12.99 10.21
C ALA A 383 20.07 -13.82 11.43
N GLU A 384 19.58 -15.06 11.58
CA GLU A 384 19.72 -15.84 12.83
C GLU A 384 20.31 -17.25 12.61
N GLY A 385 20.54 -17.63 11.36
CA GLY A 385 21.15 -18.91 10.99
C GLY A 385 20.17 -20.08 10.83
N ILE A 386 20.73 -21.26 10.54
CA ILE A 386 19.96 -22.41 10.03
C ILE A 386 18.97 -22.99 11.04
N MET A 387 19.29 -22.96 12.34
CA MET A 387 18.42 -23.51 13.37
C MET A 387 17.12 -22.71 13.51
N SER A 388 17.18 -21.39 13.39
CA SER A 388 15.98 -20.54 13.38
C SER A 388 15.12 -20.82 12.14
N ALA A 389 15.73 -20.99 10.97
CA ALA A 389 15.02 -21.37 9.74
C ALA A 389 14.29 -22.71 9.87
N ARG A 390 14.94 -23.73 10.47
CA ARG A 390 14.31 -25.04 10.74
C ARG A 390 13.14 -24.92 11.72
N TYR A 391 13.23 -24.04 12.71
CA TYR A 391 12.13 -23.75 13.61
C TYR A 391 10.94 -23.14 12.86
N VAL A 392 11.16 -22.15 11.98
CA VAL A 392 10.11 -21.59 11.14
C VAL A 392 9.51 -22.65 10.21
N PHE A 393 10.33 -23.51 9.61
CA PHE A 393 9.84 -24.62 8.79
C PHE A 393 8.99 -25.60 9.58
N LYS A 394 9.34 -25.89 10.85
CA LYS A 394 8.48 -26.68 11.74
C LYS A 394 7.11 -26.03 11.90
N LEU A 395 7.06 -24.73 12.21
CA LEU A 395 5.79 -23.99 12.33
C LEU A 395 4.97 -24.04 11.03
N ALA A 396 5.62 -23.92 9.88
CA ALA A 396 4.94 -23.99 8.59
C ALA A 396 4.30 -25.36 8.33
N ARG A 397 4.97 -26.45 8.72
CA ARG A 397 4.44 -27.82 8.55
C ARG A 397 3.21 -28.09 9.39
N ASP A 398 3.14 -27.46 10.57
CA ASP A 398 2.02 -27.57 11.50
C ASP A 398 0.77 -26.79 11.01
N ASP A 399 0.92 -25.87 10.04
CA ASP A 399 -0.18 -25.16 9.42
C ASP A 399 -0.85 -26.04 8.32
N PRO A 400 -2.17 -26.28 8.37
CA PRO A 400 -2.86 -27.08 7.35
C PRO A 400 -2.96 -26.38 5.99
N ARG A 401 -2.87 -25.04 5.94
CA ARG A 401 -3.16 -24.22 4.74
C ARG A 401 -1.99 -24.11 3.76
N ILE A 402 -0.78 -24.49 4.18
CA ILE A 402 0.41 -24.38 3.32
C ILE A 402 0.33 -25.26 2.07
N THR A 403 0.96 -24.78 1.01
CA THR A 403 1.17 -25.51 -0.24
C THR A 403 2.61 -26.04 -0.33
N TYR A 404 2.87 -26.85 -1.35
CA TYR A 404 4.14 -27.57 -1.53
C TYR A 404 5.37 -26.66 -1.62
N HIS A 405 5.20 -25.39 -2.03
CA HIS A 405 6.30 -24.44 -2.26
C HIS A 405 7.20 -24.25 -1.02
N VAL A 406 6.66 -24.35 0.19
CA VAL A 406 7.46 -24.21 1.42
C VAL A 406 8.44 -25.36 1.61
N TYR A 407 8.06 -26.58 1.22
CA TYR A 407 8.95 -27.75 1.25
C TYR A 407 10.07 -27.62 0.22
N CYS A 408 9.73 -27.20 -1.01
CA CYS A 408 10.71 -26.90 -2.05
C CYS A 408 11.71 -25.84 -1.56
N SER A 409 11.20 -24.73 -1.02
CA SER A 409 12.06 -23.65 -0.52
C SER A 409 12.95 -24.11 0.64
N ALA A 410 12.46 -24.96 1.54
CA ALA A 410 13.23 -25.45 2.68
C ALA A 410 14.34 -26.42 2.24
N ALA A 411 14.03 -27.34 1.32
CA ALA A 411 15.01 -28.27 0.78
C ALA A 411 16.13 -27.56 -0.01
N LEU A 412 15.75 -26.63 -0.88
CA LEU A 412 16.71 -25.81 -1.64
C LEU A 412 17.54 -24.90 -0.72
N MET A 413 16.97 -24.43 0.39
CA MET A 413 17.70 -23.64 1.38
C MET A 413 18.81 -24.46 2.06
N GLU A 414 18.52 -25.68 2.48
CA GLU A 414 19.53 -26.59 3.06
C GLU A 414 20.62 -26.95 2.04
N TYR A 415 20.22 -27.18 0.79
CA TYR A 415 21.16 -27.50 -0.28
C TYR A 415 22.07 -26.33 -0.65
N PHE A 416 21.50 -25.16 -0.95
CA PHE A 416 22.30 -24.04 -1.44
C PHE A 416 23.08 -23.33 -0.34
N CYS A 417 22.52 -23.22 0.87
CA CYS A 417 23.15 -22.51 1.99
C CYS A 417 23.97 -23.43 2.89
N SER A 418 23.41 -24.54 3.38
CA SER A 418 24.11 -25.46 4.28
C SER A 418 25.00 -26.47 3.55
N LYS A 419 24.87 -26.58 2.22
CA LYS A 419 25.51 -27.60 1.38
C LYS A 419 25.16 -29.04 1.80
N ASP A 420 24.04 -29.22 2.50
CA ASP A 420 23.60 -30.52 2.98
C ASP A 420 22.59 -31.16 2.01
N LYS A 421 23.12 -32.03 1.15
CA LYS A 421 22.34 -32.82 0.18
C LYS A 421 21.37 -33.78 0.86
N THR A 422 21.80 -34.36 1.99
CA THR A 422 21.05 -35.41 2.69
C THR A 422 19.80 -34.84 3.32
N ILE A 423 19.89 -33.68 3.96
CA ILE A 423 18.73 -33.01 4.55
C ILE A 423 17.79 -32.49 3.47
N GLY A 424 18.32 -31.90 2.39
CA GLY A 424 17.51 -31.48 1.24
C GLY A 424 16.68 -32.64 0.68
N HIS A 425 17.31 -33.78 0.41
CA HIS A 425 16.63 -35.01 -0.04
C HIS A 425 15.57 -35.50 0.96
N LYS A 426 15.89 -35.52 2.27
CA LYS A 426 14.93 -35.90 3.32
C LYS A 426 13.70 -34.99 3.36
N ILE A 427 13.87 -33.68 3.14
CA ILE A 427 12.75 -32.74 3.10
C ILE A 427 11.87 -32.99 1.88
N PHE A 428 12.47 -33.30 0.71
CA PHE A 428 11.71 -33.67 -0.48
C PHE A 428 10.96 -35.00 -0.30
N GLU A 429 11.59 -36.04 0.25
CA GLU A 429 10.88 -37.29 0.55
C GLU A 429 9.75 -37.10 1.59
N LEU A 430 9.94 -36.20 2.57
CA LEU A 430 8.88 -35.85 3.50
C LEU A 430 7.70 -35.15 2.80
N GLY A 431 7.97 -34.21 1.90
CA GLY A 431 6.92 -33.51 1.16
C GLY A 431 6.24 -34.39 0.13
N MET A 432 6.92 -35.37 -0.47
CA MET A 432 6.32 -36.37 -1.38
C MET A 432 5.16 -37.13 -0.73
N LYS A 433 5.20 -37.34 0.59
CA LYS A 433 4.09 -37.98 1.33
C LYS A 433 2.81 -37.16 1.35
N ARG A 434 2.92 -35.81 1.32
CA ARG A 434 1.78 -34.88 1.40
C ARG A 434 1.37 -34.32 0.04
N PHE A 435 2.35 -34.08 -0.85
CA PHE A 435 2.19 -33.36 -2.10
C PHE A 435 2.60 -34.17 -3.34
N GLY A 436 2.75 -35.50 -3.23
CA GLY A 436 3.14 -36.37 -4.34
C GLY A 436 2.17 -36.37 -5.53
N GLY A 437 0.90 -36.00 -5.33
CA GLY A 437 -0.08 -35.80 -6.41
C GLY A 437 0.08 -34.49 -7.20
N ILE A 438 0.96 -33.57 -6.76
CA ILE A 438 1.18 -32.28 -7.40
C ILE A 438 2.38 -32.39 -8.35
N ALA A 439 2.13 -32.32 -9.66
CA ALA A 439 3.17 -32.46 -10.68
C ALA A 439 4.28 -31.40 -10.51
N GLU A 440 3.90 -30.17 -10.19
CA GLU A 440 4.84 -29.05 -9.99
C GLU A 440 5.81 -29.29 -8.82
N TYR A 441 5.36 -30.00 -7.78
CA TYR A 441 6.22 -30.41 -6.67
C TYR A 441 7.23 -31.46 -7.10
N VAL A 442 6.77 -32.48 -7.83
CA VAL A 442 7.62 -33.55 -8.37
C VAL A 442 8.69 -32.96 -9.30
N LEU A 443 8.30 -32.03 -10.18
CA LEU A 443 9.23 -31.37 -11.11
C LEU A 443 10.31 -30.59 -10.37
N CYS A 444 9.95 -29.85 -9.31
CA CYS A 444 10.94 -29.18 -8.47
C CYS A 444 11.90 -30.16 -7.78
N TYR A 445 11.41 -31.34 -7.40
CA TYR A 445 12.26 -32.39 -6.82
C TYR A 445 13.18 -33.04 -7.87
N VAL A 446 12.69 -33.27 -9.09
CA VAL A 446 13.50 -33.70 -10.23
C VAL A 446 14.64 -32.70 -10.47
N ASP A 447 14.31 -31.40 -10.54
CA ASP A 447 15.31 -30.36 -10.77
C ASP A 447 16.37 -30.37 -9.65
N PHE A 448 15.96 -30.56 -8.38
CA PHE A 448 16.92 -30.72 -7.27
C PHE A 448 17.86 -31.92 -7.48
N MET A 449 17.34 -33.09 -7.85
CA MET A 449 18.18 -34.27 -8.06
C MET A 449 19.05 -34.17 -9.31
N ALA A 450 18.62 -33.44 -10.35
CA ALA A 450 19.47 -33.13 -11.49
C ALA A 450 20.75 -32.40 -11.08
N HIS A 451 20.69 -31.51 -10.07
CA HIS A 451 21.89 -30.88 -9.52
C HIS A 451 22.80 -31.85 -8.74
N LEU A 452 22.30 -33.03 -8.34
CA LEU A 452 23.09 -34.07 -7.68
C LEU A 452 23.79 -35.00 -8.68
N ASN A 453 23.44 -34.92 -9.96
CA ASN A 453 23.95 -35.78 -11.04
C ASN A 453 23.70 -37.28 -10.78
N GLU A 454 22.53 -37.60 -10.20
CA GLU A 454 22.11 -38.96 -9.88
C GLU A 454 21.05 -39.45 -10.88
N ASP A 455 21.46 -39.71 -12.12
CA ASP A 455 20.56 -39.99 -13.25
C ASP A 455 19.61 -41.17 -13.01
N ASN A 456 20.10 -42.22 -12.35
CA ASN A 456 19.28 -43.37 -11.99
C ASN A 456 18.15 -42.99 -11.02
N ASN A 457 18.44 -42.13 -10.04
CA ASN A 457 17.46 -41.70 -9.05
C ASN A 457 16.40 -40.77 -9.66
N ILE A 458 16.80 -39.95 -10.65
CA ILE A 458 15.88 -39.12 -11.44
C ILE A 458 14.90 -39.98 -12.24
N ARG A 459 15.39 -41.01 -12.95
CA ARG A 459 14.55 -41.97 -13.67
C ARG A 459 13.56 -42.66 -12.72
N VAL A 460 14.05 -43.14 -11.58
CA VAL A 460 13.20 -43.77 -10.55
C VAL A 460 12.12 -42.81 -10.05
N LEU A 461 12.41 -41.52 -9.87
CA LEU A 461 11.40 -40.55 -9.46
C LEU A 461 10.36 -40.29 -10.54
N PHE A 462 10.77 -40.17 -11.81
CA PHE A 462 9.82 -40.04 -12.93
C PHE A 462 8.89 -41.24 -12.99
N GLU A 463 9.42 -42.46 -12.92
CA GLU A 463 8.62 -43.68 -12.92
C GLU A 463 7.69 -43.75 -11.72
N ARG A 464 8.18 -43.40 -10.52
CA ARG A 464 7.37 -43.36 -9.29
C ARG A 464 6.22 -42.36 -9.39
N ALA A 465 6.45 -41.20 -9.99
CA ALA A 465 5.43 -40.16 -10.15
C ALA A 465 4.38 -40.57 -11.19
N LEU A 466 4.81 -41.11 -12.34
CA LEU A 466 3.93 -41.53 -13.44
C LEU A 466 3.14 -42.82 -13.11
N GLY A 467 3.68 -43.68 -12.25
CA GLY A 467 3.00 -44.86 -11.72
C GLY A 467 2.06 -44.57 -10.55
N SER A 468 2.03 -43.32 -10.03
CA SER A 468 1.16 -42.93 -8.93
C SER A 468 -0.22 -42.51 -9.43
N ASN A 469 -1.28 -43.11 -8.87
CA ASN A 469 -2.67 -42.72 -9.16
C ASN A 469 -3.05 -41.33 -8.60
N GLN A 470 -2.14 -40.65 -7.91
CA GLN A 470 -2.39 -39.33 -7.32
C GLN A 470 -2.27 -38.18 -8.34
N ILE A 471 -1.70 -38.43 -9.53
CA ILE A 471 -1.47 -37.40 -10.55
C ILE A 471 -2.52 -37.54 -11.65
N THR A 472 -3.29 -36.48 -11.88
CA THR A 472 -4.28 -36.42 -12.98
C THR A 472 -3.59 -36.53 -14.35
N GLN A 473 -4.24 -37.17 -15.32
CA GLN A 473 -3.71 -37.36 -16.67
C GLN A 473 -3.28 -36.05 -17.37
N GLU A 474 -4.02 -34.96 -17.14
CA GLU A 474 -3.66 -33.63 -17.67
C GLU A 474 -2.33 -33.12 -17.12
N ARG A 475 -2.11 -33.25 -15.80
CA ARG A 475 -0.86 -32.82 -15.16
C ARG A 475 0.31 -33.77 -15.41
N ALA A 476 0.04 -35.05 -15.65
CA ALA A 476 1.06 -36.02 -16.07
C ALA A 476 1.73 -35.62 -17.40
N ARG A 477 1.05 -34.85 -18.27
CA ARG A 477 1.65 -34.27 -19.49
C ARG A 477 2.91 -33.46 -19.19
N LEU A 478 2.93 -32.70 -18.10
CA LEU A 478 4.07 -31.89 -17.68
C LEU A 478 5.27 -32.77 -17.28
N ILE A 479 5.00 -33.85 -16.56
CA ILE A 479 6.02 -34.81 -16.11
C ILE A 479 6.61 -35.55 -17.30
N TRP A 480 5.76 -36.03 -18.23
CA TRP A 480 6.22 -36.67 -19.46
C TRP A 480 7.08 -35.74 -20.32
N ALA A 481 6.71 -34.46 -20.45
CA ALA A 481 7.49 -33.49 -21.20
C ALA A 481 8.88 -33.28 -20.57
N ARG A 482 8.95 -33.17 -19.24
CA ARG A 482 10.24 -33.03 -18.53
C ARG A 482 11.06 -34.31 -18.57
N PHE A 483 10.42 -35.49 -18.54
CA PHE A 483 11.11 -36.77 -18.64
C PHE A 483 11.78 -36.95 -20.01
N LEU A 484 11.09 -36.59 -21.10
CA LEU A 484 11.68 -36.60 -22.44
C LEU A 484 12.87 -35.65 -22.55
N GLN A 485 12.75 -34.44 -21.99
CA GLN A 485 13.84 -33.49 -21.99
C GLN A 485 15.06 -34.03 -21.23
N PHE A 486 14.85 -34.70 -20.11
CA PHE A 486 15.91 -35.33 -19.33
C PHE A 486 16.59 -36.48 -20.11
N GLU A 487 15.82 -37.41 -20.69
CA GLU A 487 16.41 -38.50 -21.49
C GLU A 487 17.10 -37.99 -22.76
N SER A 488 16.65 -36.86 -23.32
CA SER A 488 17.34 -36.23 -24.45
C SER A 488 18.70 -35.64 -24.08
N GLN A 489 18.96 -35.34 -22.81
CA GLN A 489 20.21 -34.75 -22.34
C GLN A 489 21.22 -35.82 -21.89
N VAL A 490 20.73 -36.89 -21.25
CA VAL A 490 21.57 -37.87 -20.55
C VAL A 490 21.46 -39.28 -21.14
N GLY A 491 20.32 -39.61 -21.75
CA GLY A 491 20.03 -40.93 -22.29
C GLY A 491 20.55 -41.15 -23.71
N ASP A 492 20.17 -42.30 -24.26
CA ASP A 492 20.39 -42.66 -25.66
C ASP A 492 19.10 -42.55 -26.49
N LEU A 493 19.20 -42.59 -27.82
CA LEU A 493 18.03 -42.49 -28.69
C LEU A 493 16.99 -43.58 -28.39
N ALA A 494 17.43 -44.78 -27.98
CA ALA A 494 16.54 -45.88 -27.64
C ALA A 494 15.67 -45.58 -26.41
N SER A 495 16.24 -44.94 -25.38
CA SER A 495 15.51 -44.50 -24.18
C SER A 495 14.49 -43.42 -24.50
N ILE A 496 14.84 -42.44 -25.34
CA ILE A 496 13.94 -41.36 -25.78
C ILE A 496 12.72 -41.95 -26.50
N LEU A 497 12.95 -42.83 -27.49
CA LEU A 497 11.87 -43.46 -28.26
C LEU A 497 10.94 -44.32 -27.38
N LYS A 498 11.47 -44.96 -26.33
CA LYS A 498 10.66 -45.70 -25.35
C LYS A 498 9.75 -44.76 -24.55
N VAL A 499 10.27 -43.62 -24.09
CA VAL A 499 9.49 -42.62 -23.34
C VAL A 499 8.46 -41.95 -24.25
N GLU A 500 8.80 -41.62 -25.50
CA GLU A 500 7.86 -41.06 -26.49
C GLU A 500 6.67 -42.00 -26.72
N LYS A 501 6.95 -43.29 -26.95
CA LYS A 501 5.91 -44.30 -27.15
C LYS A 501 4.98 -44.43 -25.94
N ARG A 502 5.54 -44.43 -24.72
CA ARG A 502 4.75 -44.50 -23.48
C ARG A 502 3.93 -43.24 -23.23
N ARG A 503 4.50 -42.05 -23.51
CA ARG A 503 3.78 -40.77 -23.45
C ARG A 503 2.58 -40.77 -24.39
N LEU A 504 2.74 -41.23 -25.63
CA LEU A 504 1.64 -41.33 -26.60
C LEU A 504 0.53 -42.26 -26.10
N GLN A 505 0.89 -43.44 -25.58
CA GLN A 505 -0.08 -44.39 -25.02
C GLN A 505 -0.83 -43.83 -23.80
N ALA A 506 -0.15 -43.05 -22.96
CA ALA A 506 -0.74 -42.45 -21.76
C ALA A 506 -1.64 -41.24 -22.06
N LEU A 507 -1.51 -40.60 -23.22
CA LEU A 507 -2.24 -39.39 -23.61
C LEU A 507 -3.36 -39.65 -24.61
N ASP A 508 -3.74 -40.91 -24.83
CA ASP A 508 -4.66 -41.34 -25.87
C ASP A 508 -6.11 -40.86 -25.63
N SER A 509 -6.39 -39.65 -26.11
CA SER A 509 -7.71 -39.20 -26.52
C SER A 509 -7.72 -39.11 -28.04
N SER A 510 -8.29 -40.15 -28.68
CA SER A 510 -8.39 -40.53 -30.11
C SER A 510 -8.41 -39.45 -31.23
N LYS A 511 -8.46 -38.14 -30.95
CA LYS A 511 -8.46 -37.05 -31.95
C LYS A 511 -7.15 -36.25 -32.06
N GLU A 512 -6.20 -36.37 -31.12
CA GLU A 512 -4.93 -35.60 -31.14
C GLU A 512 -3.72 -36.38 -31.69
N PHE A 513 -3.87 -37.68 -31.93
CA PHE A 513 -2.77 -38.65 -32.13
C PHE A 513 -1.78 -38.26 -33.24
N SER A 514 -2.27 -37.95 -34.45
CA SER A 514 -1.41 -37.60 -35.60
C SER A 514 -0.72 -36.23 -35.46
N ARG A 515 -1.34 -35.28 -34.73
CA ARG A 515 -0.72 -33.95 -34.46
C ARG A 515 0.33 -34.02 -33.35
N LEU A 516 0.17 -34.96 -32.42
CA LEU A 516 1.10 -35.19 -31.32
C LEU A 516 2.45 -35.75 -31.78
N GLU A 517 2.50 -36.64 -32.78
CA GLU A 517 3.76 -37.25 -33.24
C GLU A 517 4.76 -36.22 -33.79
N THR A 518 4.33 -35.33 -34.68
CA THR A 518 5.20 -34.26 -35.21
C THR A 518 5.56 -33.22 -34.14
N ALA A 519 4.64 -32.94 -33.21
CA ALA A 519 4.91 -32.05 -32.08
C ALA A 519 5.95 -32.62 -31.10
N LEU A 520 5.92 -33.93 -30.85
CA LEU A 520 6.93 -34.63 -30.02
C LEU A 520 8.30 -34.59 -30.68
N LEU A 521 8.35 -34.72 -32.01
CA LEU A 521 9.59 -34.61 -32.77
C LEU A 521 10.22 -33.21 -32.64
N ILE A 522 9.38 -32.16 -32.65
CA ILE A 522 9.83 -30.78 -32.41
C ILE A 522 10.36 -30.63 -30.98
N ASP A 523 9.63 -31.14 -29.97
CA ASP A 523 10.05 -31.11 -28.56
C ASP A 523 11.39 -31.83 -28.33
N ARG A 524 11.66 -32.92 -29.06
CA ARG A 524 12.92 -33.69 -28.96
C ARG A 524 14.15 -32.87 -29.36
N TYR A 525 14.04 -32.05 -30.39
CA TYR A 525 15.16 -31.23 -30.88
C TYR A 525 15.16 -29.81 -30.32
N ARG A 526 14.14 -29.45 -29.53
CA ARG A 526 14.07 -28.14 -28.91
C ARG A 526 15.18 -27.98 -27.88
N PHE A 527 15.85 -26.83 -27.92
CA PHE A 527 16.78 -26.42 -26.88
C PHE A 527 16.50 -24.98 -26.49
N LEU A 528 16.14 -24.75 -25.22
CA LEU A 528 15.69 -23.44 -24.73
C LEU A 528 14.57 -22.88 -25.63
N ASP A 529 14.79 -21.73 -26.26
CA ASP A 529 13.89 -21.04 -27.19
C ASP A 529 14.11 -21.44 -28.67
N LEU A 530 15.14 -22.25 -28.97
CA LEU A 530 15.44 -22.72 -30.31
C LEU A 530 14.53 -23.88 -30.70
N LEU A 531 13.87 -23.73 -31.86
CA LEU A 531 12.98 -24.73 -32.43
C LEU A 531 13.48 -25.11 -33.83
N PRO A 532 13.34 -26.39 -34.23
CA PRO A 532 13.80 -26.90 -35.52
C PRO A 532 12.94 -26.43 -36.72
N CYS A 533 11.93 -25.58 -36.51
CA CYS A 533 11.01 -25.09 -37.53
C CYS A 533 10.75 -23.58 -37.36
N SER A 534 10.45 -22.91 -38.47
CA SER A 534 10.03 -21.51 -38.51
C SER A 534 8.67 -21.29 -37.83
N ASP A 535 8.38 -20.05 -37.41
CA ASP A 535 7.10 -19.74 -36.74
C ASP A 535 5.87 -20.05 -37.62
N SER A 536 5.99 -19.90 -38.95
CA SER A 536 4.94 -20.27 -39.90
C SER A 536 4.68 -21.79 -39.93
N GLU A 537 5.73 -22.61 -39.90
CA GLU A 537 5.64 -24.07 -39.87
C GLU A 537 5.08 -24.56 -38.53
N LEU A 538 5.50 -23.96 -37.42
CA LEU A 538 4.98 -24.32 -36.09
C LEU A 538 3.49 -24.01 -35.93
N ARG A 539 3.00 -22.94 -36.58
CA ARG A 539 1.57 -22.61 -36.62
C ARG A 539 0.77 -23.60 -37.47
N SER A 540 1.28 -23.98 -38.65
CA SER A 540 0.60 -24.95 -39.51
C SER A 540 0.54 -26.36 -38.88
N LEU A 541 1.59 -26.72 -38.13
CA LEU A 541 1.66 -27.97 -37.36
C LEU A 541 0.82 -27.96 -36.07
N GLY A 542 0.23 -26.82 -35.70
CA GLY A 542 -0.56 -26.69 -34.45
C GLY A 542 0.26 -26.77 -33.16
N TYR A 543 1.59 -26.71 -33.25
CA TYR A 543 2.50 -26.85 -32.09
C TYR A 543 2.32 -25.76 -31.04
N ARG A 544 1.94 -24.54 -31.46
CA ARG A 544 1.66 -23.42 -30.56
C ARG A 544 0.41 -23.60 -29.69
N GLU A 545 -0.57 -24.40 -30.14
CA GLU A 545 -1.78 -24.70 -29.36
C GLU A 545 -1.48 -25.75 -28.27
N LEU A 546 -0.60 -26.71 -28.58
CA LEU A 546 -0.14 -27.77 -27.70
C LEU A 546 0.78 -27.28 -26.57
N THR A 547 1.62 -26.26 -26.84
CA THR A 547 2.60 -25.72 -25.88
C THR A 547 2.04 -24.66 -24.92
N ARG A 548 0.77 -24.25 -25.05
CA ARG A 548 0.12 -23.29 -24.12
C ARG A 548 0.17 -23.73 -22.66
N PHE A 549 0.24 -25.04 -22.40
CA PHE A 549 0.36 -25.61 -21.05
C PHE A 549 1.80 -25.73 -20.54
N SER A 550 2.83 -25.65 -21.39
CA SER A 550 4.24 -25.73 -20.98
C SER A 550 4.88 -24.37 -20.71
N THR A 551 4.26 -23.28 -21.18
CA THR A 551 4.82 -21.91 -21.13
C THR A 551 4.75 -21.22 -19.76
N SER A 552 4.19 -21.83 -18.71
CA SER A 552 4.16 -21.21 -17.37
C SER A 552 5.45 -21.38 -16.55
N TRP A 553 6.44 -22.15 -17.06
CA TRP A 553 7.65 -22.51 -16.31
C TRP A 553 8.94 -21.75 -16.72
N ASN A 554 8.89 -20.91 -17.77
CA ASN A 554 10.02 -20.08 -18.20
C ASN A 554 9.74 -18.57 -18.01
N ARG A 555 9.19 -18.18 -16.86
CA ARG A 555 9.21 -16.80 -16.39
C ARG A 555 9.73 -16.72 -14.96
#